data_AF-C6PPQ6-F1
#
_entry.id   AF-C6PPQ6-F1
#
_cell.length_a   1.000
_cell.length_b   1.000
_cell.length_c   1.000
_cell.angle_alpha   90.00
_cell.angle_beta   90.00
_cell.angle_gamma   90.00
#
_symmetry.space_group_name_H-M   'P 1'
#
loop_
_entity.id
_entity.type
_entity.pdbx_description
1 polymer ?
#
loop_
_entity_poly.entity_id
_entity_poly.type
_entity_poly.pdbx_seq_one_letter_code
_entity_poly.pdbx_strand_id
1 'polypeptide(L)'
;MLLKDIFRNHGYRSLLDNKIADNLNLFIEIFQEDEAFPQELKEIYISQKNDEVFFVLDPMNLDISQMSDFWNRKISSFLIFGSNDKDILNKIKYNITQIILDYTKIEDKNLESSLTISRKIFVPCLKDKDNNYYIEEKDVFLLPFILVEPGDYHPDESMVKKLKECLPTDSTLDFLDFKIKKVKKIKTDNSIKKSLDENQFKMIRGWLEK
;
A
#
# COMPACT_ATOMS: atom_id res chain seq x y z
N MET A 1 16.41 -2.57 -13.92
CA MET A 1 15.91 -3.94 -13.64
C MET A 1 14.62 -4.19 -14.41
N LEU A 2 14.44 -5.36 -15.03
CA LEU A 2 13.21 -5.69 -15.77
C LEU A 2 12.03 -5.86 -14.80
N LEU A 3 10.92 -5.16 -15.03
CA LEU A 3 9.76 -5.15 -14.14
C LEU A 3 9.23 -6.56 -13.87
N LYS A 4 9.11 -7.38 -14.92
CA LYS A 4 8.61 -8.76 -14.81
C LYS A 4 9.48 -9.62 -13.89
N ASP A 5 10.80 -9.46 -13.96
CA ASP A 5 11.72 -10.19 -13.09
C ASP A 5 11.64 -9.72 -11.64
N ILE A 6 11.44 -8.42 -11.40
CA ILE A 6 11.24 -7.88 -10.04
C ILE A 6 10.04 -8.57 -9.38
N PHE A 7 8.89 -8.60 -10.04
CA PHE A 7 7.69 -9.27 -9.51
C PHE A 7 7.91 -10.76 -9.28
N ARG A 8 8.48 -11.47 -10.27
CA ARG A 8 8.73 -12.91 -10.15
C ARG A 8 9.66 -13.25 -8.98
N ASN A 9 10.73 -12.48 -8.81
CA ASN A 9 11.72 -12.71 -7.74
C ASN A 9 11.15 -12.44 -6.34
N HIS A 10 10.10 -11.63 -6.22
CA HIS A 10 9.42 -11.32 -4.95
C HIS A 10 8.15 -12.16 -4.72
N GLY A 11 7.97 -13.24 -5.50
CA GLY A 11 6.88 -14.18 -5.27
C GLY A 11 5.52 -13.70 -5.79
N TYR A 12 5.51 -12.91 -6.86
CA TYR A 12 4.30 -12.58 -7.57
C TYR A 12 4.18 -13.38 -8.86
N ARG A 13 2.94 -13.70 -9.22
CA ARG A 13 2.58 -14.51 -10.38
C ARG A 13 1.63 -13.75 -11.28
N SER A 14 1.81 -13.85 -12.60
CA SER A 14 0.90 -13.25 -13.57
C SER A 14 -0.45 -13.97 -13.54
N LEU A 15 -1.53 -13.21 -13.42
CA LEU A 15 -2.90 -13.67 -13.60
C LEU A 15 -3.31 -13.68 -15.07
N LEU A 16 -2.56 -13.03 -15.97
CA LEU A 16 -2.82 -13.13 -17.42
C LEU A 16 -2.39 -14.48 -18.00
N ASP A 17 -1.64 -15.30 -17.25
CA ASP A 17 -1.51 -16.73 -17.52
C ASP A 17 -2.78 -17.45 -17.05
N ASN A 18 -3.62 -17.85 -18.01
CA ASN A 18 -4.91 -18.52 -17.76
C ASN A 18 -4.79 -19.69 -16.77
N LYS A 19 -3.67 -20.43 -16.75
CA LYS A 19 -3.49 -21.54 -15.81
C LYS A 19 -3.54 -21.09 -14.35
N ILE A 20 -2.98 -19.92 -14.03
CA ILE A 20 -2.96 -19.42 -12.65
C ILE A 20 -4.33 -18.88 -12.27
N ALA A 21 -4.97 -18.13 -13.17
CA ALA A 21 -6.33 -17.62 -12.96
C ALA A 21 -7.34 -18.77 -12.77
N ASP A 22 -7.31 -19.78 -13.64
CA ASP A 22 -8.16 -20.97 -13.57
C ASP A 22 -7.98 -21.73 -12.26
N ASN A 23 -6.72 -21.96 -11.85
CA ASN A 23 -6.40 -22.64 -10.59
C ASN A 23 -6.93 -21.88 -9.34
N LEU A 24 -7.10 -20.56 -9.45
CA LEU A 24 -7.63 -19.71 -8.40
C LEU A 24 -9.13 -19.42 -8.58
N ASN A 25 -9.78 -20.02 -9.59
CA ASN A 25 -11.16 -19.74 -9.98
C ASN A 25 -11.45 -18.24 -10.20
N LEU A 26 -10.50 -17.51 -10.79
CA LEU A 26 -10.63 -16.08 -11.07
C LEU A 26 -10.98 -15.85 -12.54
N PHE A 27 -12.05 -15.12 -12.80
CA PHE A 27 -12.51 -14.76 -14.15
C PHE A 27 -11.83 -13.46 -14.59
N ILE A 28 -10.63 -13.59 -15.17
CA ILE A 28 -9.83 -12.47 -15.68
C ILE A 28 -10.41 -11.88 -16.97
N GLU A 29 -11.27 -12.63 -17.67
CA GLU A 29 -11.91 -12.23 -18.92
C GLU A 29 -12.79 -10.98 -18.75
N ILE A 30 -13.22 -10.68 -17.51
CA ILE A 30 -13.97 -9.46 -17.20
C ILE A 30 -13.20 -8.17 -17.53
N PHE A 31 -11.87 -8.26 -17.62
CA PHE A 31 -11.01 -7.15 -18.00
C PHE A 31 -10.86 -6.99 -19.51
N GLN A 32 -11.33 -7.92 -20.32
CA GLN A 32 -11.26 -7.85 -21.78
C GLN A 32 -12.27 -6.85 -22.36
N GLU A 33 -11.95 -6.35 -23.54
CA GLU A 33 -12.80 -5.59 -24.45
C GLU A 33 -12.70 -6.25 -25.83
N ASP A 34 -13.84 -6.56 -26.44
CA ASP A 34 -13.90 -7.24 -27.74
C ASP A 34 -13.00 -8.49 -27.84
N GLU A 35 -13.04 -9.34 -26.79
CA GLU A 35 -12.26 -10.59 -26.65
C GLU A 35 -10.73 -10.41 -26.52
N ALA A 36 -10.24 -9.19 -26.32
CA ALA A 36 -8.84 -8.88 -26.10
C ALA A 36 -8.61 -8.05 -24.84
N PHE A 37 -7.44 -8.16 -24.21
CA PHE A 37 -7.09 -7.25 -23.12
C PHE A 37 -6.79 -5.84 -23.68
N PRO A 38 -7.30 -4.77 -23.04
CA PRO A 38 -6.98 -3.40 -23.42
C PRO A 38 -5.46 -3.19 -23.45
N GLN A 39 -4.98 -2.43 -24.43
CA GLN A 39 -3.53 -2.32 -24.65
C GLN A 39 -2.81 -1.67 -23.47
N GLU A 40 -3.49 -0.81 -22.72
CA GLU A 40 -2.97 -0.15 -21.53
C GLU A 40 -2.71 -1.14 -20.38
N LEU A 41 -3.42 -2.28 -20.34
CA LEU A 41 -3.15 -3.33 -19.36
C LEU A 41 -1.93 -4.13 -19.79
N LYS A 42 -0.84 -4.02 -19.03
CA LYS A 42 0.40 -4.77 -19.32
C LYS A 42 0.47 -6.08 -18.57
N GLU A 43 0.00 -6.08 -17.33
CA GLU A 43 0.04 -7.28 -16.49
C GLU A 43 -0.89 -7.15 -15.30
N ILE A 44 -1.33 -8.29 -14.78
CA ILE A 44 -1.98 -8.38 -13.48
C ILE A 44 -1.17 -9.37 -12.64
N TYR A 45 -0.63 -8.94 -11.51
CA TYR A 45 0.12 -9.80 -10.62
C TYR A 45 -0.67 -10.11 -9.35
N ILE A 46 -0.58 -11.35 -8.87
CA ILE A 46 -1.08 -11.76 -7.56
C ILE A 46 0.06 -12.29 -6.69
N SER A 47 0.04 -11.97 -5.40
CA SER A 47 1.00 -12.50 -4.43
C SER A 47 0.87 -14.03 -4.33
N GLN A 48 1.96 -14.72 -3.96
CA GLN A 48 1.92 -16.15 -3.63
C GLN A 48 0.91 -16.50 -2.53
N LYS A 49 0.58 -15.55 -1.64
CA LYS A 49 -0.39 -15.71 -0.57
C LYS A 49 -1.83 -15.44 -1.03
N ASN A 50 -2.03 -15.01 -2.27
CA ASN A 50 -3.33 -14.65 -2.86
C ASN A 50 -4.08 -13.57 -2.05
N ASP A 51 -3.37 -12.61 -1.48
CA ASP A 51 -3.90 -11.53 -0.64
C ASP A 51 -3.59 -10.13 -1.15
N GLU A 52 -2.84 -10.00 -2.23
CA GLU A 52 -2.46 -8.72 -2.83
C GLU A 52 -2.41 -8.84 -4.35
N VAL A 53 -2.94 -7.82 -5.03
CA VAL A 53 -3.03 -7.77 -6.49
C VAL A 53 -2.51 -6.44 -7.02
N PHE A 54 -1.69 -6.50 -8.06
CA PHE A 54 -1.18 -5.35 -8.78
C PHE A 54 -1.70 -5.32 -10.22
N PHE A 55 -2.21 -4.18 -10.64
CA PHE A 55 -2.52 -3.88 -12.03
C PHE A 55 -1.41 -3.01 -12.58
N VAL A 56 -0.69 -3.48 -13.60
CA VAL A 56 0.37 -2.71 -14.25
C VAL A 56 -0.20 -2.08 -15.50
N LEU A 57 -0.26 -0.74 -15.50
CA LEU A 57 -0.91 0.06 -16.53
C LEU A 57 0.11 0.96 -17.25
N ASP A 58 0.10 0.91 -18.57
CA ASP A 58 0.77 1.88 -19.44
C ASP A 58 -0.24 2.98 -19.81
N PRO A 59 -0.07 4.22 -19.32
CA PRO A 59 -0.99 5.31 -19.61
C PRO A 59 -0.98 5.72 -21.09
N MET A 60 0.05 5.33 -21.85
CA MET A 60 0.25 5.71 -23.25
C MET A 60 0.12 7.22 -23.44
N ASN A 61 -0.99 7.66 -24.04
CA ASN A 61 -1.37 9.06 -24.26
C ASN A 61 -2.79 9.36 -23.71
N LEU A 62 -3.31 8.49 -22.84
CA LEU A 62 -4.63 8.65 -22.25
C LEU A 62 -4.59 9.66 -21.10
N ASP A 63 -5.73 10.29 -20.83
CA ASP A 63 -5.93 11.02 -19.59
C ASP A 63 -5.89 10.05 -18.42
N ILE A 64 -4.93 10.26 -17.51
CA ILE A 64 -4.63 9.33 -16.42
C ILE A 64 -5.79 9.23 -15.44
N SER A 65 -6.51 10.34 -15.23
CA SER A 65 -7.68 10.37 -14.35
C SER A 65 -8.79 9.50 -14.93
N GLN A 66 -9.08 9.67 -16.23
CA GLN A 66 -10.06 8.85 -16.93
C GLN A 66 -9.67 7.37 -16.96
N MET A 67 -8.40 7.06 -17.24
CA MET A 67 -7.88 5.70 -17.22
C MET A 67 -8.03 5.08 -15.81
N SER A 68 -7.61 5.79 -14.77
CA SER A 68 -7.73 5.36 -13.37
C SER A 68 -9.19 5.07 -12.99
N ASP A 69 -10.12 5.95 -13.37
CA ASP A 69 -11.56 5.79 -13.09
C ASP A 69 -12.18 4.63 -13.87
N PHE A 70 -11.73 4.40 -15.10
CA PHE A 70 -12.09 3.22 -15.87
C PHE A 70 -11.61 1.94 -15.20
N TRP A 71 -10.33 1.85 -14.81
CA TRP A 71 -9.78 0.67 -14.14
C TRP A 71 -10.38 0.44 -12.76
N ASN A 72 -10.67 1.51 -12.00
CA ASN A 72 -11.41 1.43 -10.74
C ASN A 72 -12.78 0.76 -10.94
N ARG A 73 -13.53 1.10 -11.99
CA ARG A 73 -14.81 0.47 -12.31
C ARG A 73 -14.64 -1.00 -12.68
N LYS A 74 -13.66 -1.33 -13.54
CA LYS A 74 -13.35 -2.73 -13.92
C LYS A 74 -12.95 -3.57 -12.71
N ILE A 75 -12.08 -3.06 -11.84
CA ILE A 75 -11.68 -3.70 -10.58
C ILE A 75 -12.91 -3.92 -9.67
N SER A 76 -13.80 -2.93 -9.58
CA SER A 76 -15.02 -3.06 -8.79
C SER A 76 -15.92 -4.18 -9.32
N SER A 77 -16.10 -4.25 -10.64
CA SER A 77 -16.82 -5.34 -11.30
C SER A 77 -16.17 -6.69 -11.03
N PHE A 78 -14.83 -6.78 -11.09
CA PHE A 78 -14.09 -8.00 -10.76
C PHE A 78 -14.28 -8.42 -9.30
N LEU A 79 -14.32 -7.49 -8.34
CA LEU A 79 -14.61 -7.83 -6.94
C LEU A 79 -16.04 -8.35 -6.72
N ILE A 80 -16.97 -8.06 -7.63
CA ILE A 80 -18.36 -8.52 -7.55
C ILE A 80 -18.58 -9.80 -8.36
N PHE A 81 -17.94 -9.95 -9.52
CA PHE A 81 -18.25 -11.01 -10.49
C PHE A 81 -17.04 -11.85 -10.88
N GLY A 82 -15.84 -11.49 -10.46
CA GLY A 82 -14.57 -12.11 -10.89
C GLY A 82 -14.26 -13.47 -10.28
N SER A 83 -15.17 -14.05 -9.49
CA SER A 83 -15.09 -15.43 -9.01
C SER A 83 -16.43 -15.85 -8.42
N ASN A 84 -16.71 -17.15 -8.49
CA ASN A 84 -17.77 -17.78 -7.70
C ASN A 84 -17.36 -17.96 -6.23
N ASP A 85 -16.06 -17.98 -5.93
CA ASP A 85 -15.52 -18.04 -4.57
C ASP A 85 -15.36 -16.63 -4.01
N LYS A 86 -16.25 -16.26 -3.08
CA LYS A 86 -16.23 -14.94 -2.45
C LYS A 86 -15.09 -14.77 -1.46
N ASP A 87 -14.54 -15.84 -0.89
CA ASP A 87 -13.48 -15.74 0.11
C ASP A 87 -12.18 -15.29 -0.54
N ILE A 88 -11.89 -15.77 -1.76
CA ILE A 88 -10.74 -15.32 -2.55
C ILE A 88 -10.85 -13.82 -2.85
N LEU A 89 -12.02 -13.35 -3.33
CA LEU A 89 -12.24 -11.93 -3.63
C LEU A 89 -12.18 -11.05 -2.37
N ASN A 90 -12.70 -11.54 -1.23
CA ASN A 90 -12.63 -10.82 0.03
C ASN A 90 -11.18 -10.68 0.55
N LYS A 91 -10.33 -11.69 0.29
CA LYS A 91 -8.92 -11.68 0.69
C LYS A 91 -8.12 -10.60 -0.04
N ILE A 92 -8.42 -10.34 -1.32
CA ILE A 92 -7.71 -9.36 -2.16
C ILE A 92 -8.29 -7.95 -2.10
N LYS A 93 -9.59 -7.80 -1.76
CA LYS A 93 -10.37 -6.55 -1.87
C LYS A 93 -9.70 -5.29 -1.33
N TYR A 94 -8.87 -5.41 -0.28
CA TYR A 94 -8.26 -4.26 0.40
C TYR A 94 -6.79 -4.00 0.00
N ASN A 95 -6.23 -4.87 -0.84
CA ASN A 95 -4.82 -4.86 -1.24
C ASN A 95 -4.69 -4.88 -2.76
N ILE A 96 -5.42 -3.98 -3.41
CA ILE A 96 -5.32 -3.76 -4.86
C ILE A 96 -4.58 -2.46 -5.11
N THR A 97 -3.54 -2.52 -5.93
CA THR A 97 -2.72 -1.37 -6.31
C THR A 97 -2.62 -1.29 -7.83
N GLN A 98 -2.87 -0.11 -8.38
CA GLN A 98 -2.58 0.23 -9.77
C GLN A 98 -1.19 0.86 -9.83
N ILE A 99 -0.28 0.21 -10.54
CA ILE A 99 1.04 0.75 -10.87
C ILE A 99 0.93 1.40 -12.24
N ILE A 100 1.10 2.72 -12.26
CA ILE A 100 1.07 3.53 -13.48
C ILE A 100 2.52 3.73 -13.93
N LEU A 101 2.83 3.22 -15.11
CA LEU A 101 4.17 3.26 -15.69
C LEU A 101 4.49 4.66 -16.20
N ASP A 102 5.38 5.36 -15.52
CA ASP A 102 5.72 6.76 -15.78
C ASP A 102 7.03 6.88 -16.56
N TYR A 103 6.97 6.69 -17.89
CA TYR A 103 8.11 6.92 -18.78
C TYR A 103 8.07 8.29 -19.48
N THR A 104 6.96 9.03 -19.36
CA THR A 104 6.76 10.36 -19.95
C THR A 104 6.94 11.51 -18.96
N LYS A 105 7.27 11.23 -17.69
CA LYS A 105 7.40 12.21 -16.60
C LYS A 105 6.10 12.97 -16.36
N ILE A 106 5.08 12.23 -15.96
CA ILE A 106 3.77 12.74 -15.60
C ILE A 106 3.92 13.77 -14.47
N GLU A 107 3.46 15.00 -14.72
CA GLU A 107 3.58 16.12 -13.77
C GLU A 107 2.52 16.07 -12.66
N ASP A 108 1.29 15.67 -12.98
CA ASP A 108 0.19 15.59 -12.02
C ASP A 108 0.03 14.15 -11.47
N LYS A 109 0.45 13.96 -10.20
CA LYS A 109 0.35 12.70 -9.46
C LYS A 109 -0.69 12.77 -8.32
N ASN A 110 -1.63 13.70 -8.37
CA ASN A 110 -2.67 13.86 -7.34
C ASN A 110 -3.49 12.57 -7.11
N LEU A 111 -3.55 11.69 -8.10
CA LEU A 111 -4.23 10.39 -8.00
C LEU A 111 -3.62 9.43 -6.96
N GLU A 112 -2.37 9.60 -6.54
CA GLU A 112 -1.79 8.79 -5.46
C GLU A 112 -2.56 8.94 -4.13
N SER A 113 -3.20 10.11 -3.93
CA SER A 113 -4.04 10.36 -2.75
C SER A 113 -5.39 9.63 -2.77
N SER A 114 -5.80 9.09 -3.92
CA SER A 114 -7.09 8.43 -4.10
C SER A 114 -7.03 6.96 -3.66
N LEU A 115 -7.85 6.60 -2.67
CA LEU A 115 -7.89 5.26 -2.05
C LEU A 115 -9.24 4.55 -2.24
N THR A 116 -10.12 5.05 -3.09
CA THR A 116 -11.55 4.67 -3.10
C THR A 116 -11.78 3.20 -3.44
N ILE A 117 -10.96 2.61 -4.32
CA ILE A 117 -11.09 1.22 -4.79
C ILE A 117 -9.74 0.49 -4.82
N SER A 118 -8.67 1.21 -5.18
CA SER A 118 -7.31 0.70 -5.23
C SER A 118 -6.33 1.84 -4.97
N ARG A 119 -5.14 1.52 -4.47
CA ARG A 119 -4.04 2.49 -4.37
C ARG A 119 -3.49 2.78 -5.76
N LYS A 120 -2.93 3.97 -5.99
CA LYS A 120 -2.21 4.30 -7.23
C LYS A 120 -0.79 4.69 -6.88
N ILE A 121 0.16 4.18 -7.64
CA ILE A 121 1.58 4.48 -7.50
C ILE A 121 2.14 4.75 -8.88
N PHE A 122 2.80 5.89 -9.06
CA PHE A 122 3.50 6.21 -10.30
C PHE A 122 4.94 5.74 -10.20
N VAL A 123 5.33 4.84 -11.10
CA VAL A 123 6.67 4.25 -11.08
C VAL A 123 7.45 4.74 -12.29
N PRO A 124 8.49 5.58 -12.08
CA PRO A 124 9.41 5.96 -13.14
C PRO A 124 10.00 4.72 -13.82
N CYS A 125 9.94 4.69 -15.14
CA CYS A 125 10.47 3.56 -15.90
C CYS A 125 11.00 3.96 -17.28
N LEU A 126 11.80 3.06 -17.85
CA LEU A 126 12.26 3.12 -19.23
C LEU A 126 11.54 2.04 -20.03
N LYS A 127 11.10 2.38 -21.24
CA LYS A 127 10.44 1.46 -22.17
C LYS A 127 11.40 1.11 -23.30
N ASP A 128 11.61 -0.18 -23.56
CA ASP A 128 12.40 -0.64 -24.71
C ASP A 128 11.55 -0.78 -25.98
N LYS A 129 12.19 -1.17 -27.08
CA LYS A 129 11.54 -1.36 -28.39
C LYS A 129 10.60 -2.57 -28.43
N ASP A 130 10.75 -3.50 -27.50
CA ASP A 130 9.98 -4.74 -27.40
C ASP A 130 8.84 -4.62 -26.37
N ASN A 131 8.50 -3.39 -25.94
CA ASN A 131 7.50 -3.08 -24.92
C ASN A 131 7.79 -3.70 -23.53
N ASN A 132 9.06 -3.91 -23.21
CA ASN A 132 9.47 -4.22 -21.85
C ASN A 132 9.73 -2.93 -21.06
N TYR A 133 9.48 -3.01 -19.76
CA TYR A 133 9.65 -1.89 -18.83
C TYR A 133 10.77 -2.18 -17.85
N TYR A 134 11.68 -1.23 -17.71
CA TYR A 134 12.81 -1.29 -16.80
C TYR A 134 12.68 -0.18 -15.75
N ILE A 135 12.85 -0.54 -14.49
CA ILE A 135 12.93 0.41 -13.38
C ILE A 135 14.39 0.58 -13.00
N GLU A 136 14.85 1.81 -12.81
CA GLU A 136 16.20 2.09 -12.31
C GLU A 136 16.32 1.63 -10.85
N GLU A 137 17.48 1.15 -10.40
CA GLU A 137 17.67 0.63 -9.05
C GLU A 137 17.23 1.61 -7.96
N LYS A 138 17.52 2.90 -8.17
CA LYS A 138 17.11 3.98 -7.26
C LYS A 138 15.59 4.12 -7.14
N ASP A 139 14.79 3.67 -8.10
CA ASP A 139 13.34 3.85 -8.13
C ASP A 139 12.59 2.55 -7.76
N VAL A 140 13.32 1.43 -7.60
CA VAL A 140 12.74 0.12 -7.25
C VAL A 140 12.03 0.17 -5.89
N PHE A 141 12.51 0.99 -4.94
CA PHE A 141 11.89 1.13 -3.62
C PHE A 141 10.46 1.69 -3.67
N LEU A 142 10.04 2.30 -4.79
CA LEU A 142 8.67 2.79 -4.96
C LEU A 142 7.66 1.64 -5.09
N LEU A 143 8.12 0.43 -5.41
CA LEU A 143 7.28 -0.76 -5.39
C LEU A 143 7.03 -1.19 -3.93
N PRO A 144 5.76 -1.30 -3.49
CA PRO A 144 5.41 -1.40 -2.07
C PRO A 144 5.81 -2.71 -1.39
N PHE A 145 6.22 -3.72 -2.16
CA PHE A 145 6.67 -5.02 -1.66
C PHE A 145 8.20 -5.13 -1.57
N ILE A 146 8.94 -4.10 -1.99
CA ILE A 146 10.38 -4.04 -1.84
C ILE A 146 10.68 -3.58 -0.42
N LEU A 147 11.27 -4.49 0.37
CA LEU A 147 11.82 -4.14 1.66
C LEU A 147 13.16 -3.46 1.43
N VAL A 148 13.28 -2.21 1.89
CA VAL A 148 14.59 -1.58 2.00
C VAL A 148 15.32 -2.29 3.12
N GLU A 149 16.26 -3.16 2.75
CA GLU A 149 17.14 -3.81 3.72
C GLU A 149 17.82 -2.71 4.55
N PRO A 150 17.87 -2.83 5.88
CA PRO A 150 18.42 -1.80 6.76
C PRO A 150 19.95 -1.65 6.63
N GLY A 151 20.56 -2.23 5.60
CA GLY A 151 21.99 -2.53 5.46
C GLY A 151 22.95 -1.37 5.71
N ASP A 152 22.52 -0.13 5.44
CA ASP A 152 23.34 1.07 5.66
C ASP A 152 22.63 2.15 6.50
N TYR A 153 21.47 1.85 7.11
CA TYR A 153 20.85 2.79 8.04
C TYR A 153 21.67 2.82 9.32
N HIS A 154 22.62 3.75 9.38
CA HIS A 154 23.27 4.14 10.61
C HIS A 154 22.40 5.21 11.27
N PRO A 155 21.78 4.90 12.43
CA PRO A 155 21.09 5.92 13.20
C PRO A 155 22.07 7.06 13.47
N ASP A 156 21.68 8.30 13.18
CA ASP A 156 22.49 9.45 13.59
C ASP A 156 22.61 9.40 15.13
N GLU A 157 23.81 9.10 15.62
CA GLU A 157 24.08 8.96 17.05
C GLU A 157 23.69 10.21 17.83
N SER A 158 23.76 11.39 17.20
CA SER A 158 23.33 12.65 17.79
C SER A 158 21.82 12.74 17.94
N MET A 159 21.05 12.28 16.93
CA MET A 159 19.59 12.19 17.03
C MET A 159 19.17 11.12 18.02
N VAL A 160 19.82 9.95 18.02
CA VAL A 160 19.56 8.89 18.99
C VAL A 160 19.81 9.37 20.41
N LYS A 161 20.89 10.13 20.62
CA LYS A 161 21.19 10.71 21.94
C LYS A 161 20.15 11.73 22.35
N LYS A 162 19.75 12.66 21.47
CA LYS A 162 18.65 13.60 21.73
C LYS A 162 17.34 12.88 22.03
N LEU A 163 17.01 11.82 21.29
CA LEU A 163 15.81 11.02 21.51
C LEU A 163 15.84 10.36 22.90
N LYS A 164 17.00 9.82 23.29
CA LYS A 164 17.20 9.25 24.64
C LYS A 164 17.09 10.31 25.74
N GLU A 165 17.55 11.53 25.49
CA GLU A 165 17.40 12.67 26.41
C GLU A 165 15.95 13.14 26.53
N CYS A 166 15.15 13.00 25.46
CA CYS A 166 13.71 13.29 25.49
C CYS A 166 12.90 12.20 26.19
N LEU A 167 13.38 10.95 26.25
CA LEU A 167 12.68 9.88 26.95
C LEU A 167 12.73 10.13 28.47
N PRO A 168 11.65 9.76 29.20
CA PRO A 168 11.65 9.85 30.65
C PRO A 168 12.72 8.91 31.23
N THR A 169 13.71 9.47 31.92
CA THR A 169 14.81 8.72 32.56
C THR A 169 14.43 8.11 33.91
N ASP A 170 13.39 8.66 34.55
CA ASP A 170 12.91 8.18 35.85
C ASP A 170 11.72 7.26 35.65
N SER A 171 11.58 6.26 36.53
CA SER A 171 10.44 5.34 36.68
C SER A 171 9.07 6.01 36.95
N THR A 172 9.01 7.33 36.75
CA THR A 172 7.90 8.25 36.92
C THR A 172 6.77 8.01 35.90
N LEU A 173 7.08 7.49 34.71
CA LEU A 173 6.10 7.24 33.65
C LEU A 173 5.88 5.75 33.35
N ASP A 174 6.33 4.83 34.22
CA ASP A 174 6.18 3.37 34.05
C ASP A 174 4.74 2.93 33.80
N PHE A 175 3.76 3.72 34.28
CA PHE A 175 2.34 3.44 34.02
C PHE A 175 1.95 3.50 32.54
N LEU A 176 2.78 4.08 31.66
CA LEU A 176 2.58 4.09 30.20
C LEU A 176 2.95 2.75 29.55
N ASP A 177 3.80 1.94 30.18
CA ASP A 177 4.18 0.61 29.67
C ASP A 177 3.05 -0.41 29.83
N PHE A 178 2.09 -0.12 30.71
CA PHE A 178 0.94 -0.98 30.96
C PHE A 178 -0.27 -0.55 30.14
N LYS A 179 -1.05 -1.55 29.72
CA LYS A 179 -2.30 -1.31 28.99
C LYS A 179 -3.34 -0.61 29.87
N ILE A 180 -3.50 0.71 29.67
CA ILE A 180 -4.49 1.52 30.40
C ILE A 180 -5.90 1.11 29.98
N LYS A 181 -6.75 0.72 30.95
CA LYS A 181 -8.16 0.42 30.70
C LYS A 181 -8.91 1.70 30.33
N LYS A 182 -9.46 1.74 29.12
CA LYS A 182 -10.29 2.87 28.67
C LYS A 182 -11.58 2.93 29.49
N VAL A 183 -11.81 4.06 30.16
CA VAL A 183 -13.06 4.30 30.90
C VAL A 183 -13.97 5.20 30.06
N LYS A 184 -15.27 4.84 29.94
CA LYS A 184 -16.26 5.72 29.31
C LYS A 184 -16.37 7.01 30.12
N LYS A 185 -16.29 8.15 29.44
CA LYS A 185 -16.34 9.49 30.04
C LYS A 185 -17.74 9.73 30.59
N ILE A 186 -17.92 9.55 31.90
CA ILE A 186 -19.17 9.84 32.62
C ILE A 186 -18.92 11.12 33.43
N LYS A 187 -19.76 12.13 33.22
CA LYS A 187 -19.81 13.33 34.07
C LYS A 187 -20.71 13.00 35.26
N THR A 188 -20.15 13.02 36.46
CA THR A 188 -20.91 13.09 37.72
C THR A 188 -20.70 14.48 38.33
N ASP A 189 -21.66 14.95 39.13
CA ASP A 189 -21.83 16.35 39.58
C ASP A 189 -20.62 17.05 40.21
N ASN A 190 -19.51 16.33 40.49
CA ASN A 190 -18.25 16.93 40.96
C ASN A 190 -16.96 16.32 40.37
N SER A 191 -17.02 15.44 39.36
CA SER A 191 -15.80 14.93 38.71
C SER A 191 -16.04 14.28 37.34
N ILE A 192 -15.08 14.46 36.42
CA ILE A 192 -15.03 13.74 35.14
C ILE A 192 -14.21 12.48 35.34
N LYS A 193 -14.82 11.31 35.17
CA LYS A 193 -14.08 10.03 35.19
C LYS A 193 -13.20 9.94 33.94
N LYS A 194 -11.88 10.00 34.13
CA LYS A 194 -10.85 9.88 33.08
C LYS A 194 -10.14 8.52 33.19
N SER A 195 -9.49 8.09 32.10
CA SER A 195 -8.72 6.83 32.06
C SER A 195 -7.38 6.92 32.80
N LEU A 196 -6.86 8.14 32.97
CA LEU A 196 -5.67 8.46 33.76
C LEU A 196 -6.13 9.33 34.94
N ASP A 197 -5.52 9.11 36.09
CA ASP A 197 -5.75 9.96 37.26
C ASP A 197 -5.05 11.33 37.11
N GLU A 198 -5.38 12.28 37.99
CA GLU A 198 -4.84 13.64 37.93
C GLU A 198 -3.33 13.69 38.20
N ASN A 199 -2.78 12.76 38.98
CA ASN A 199 -1.36 12.71 39.26
C ASN A 199 -0.59 12.20 38.04
N GLN A 200 -1.06 11.13 37.40
CA GLN A 200 -0.55 10.63 36.12
C GLN A 200 -0.58 11.72 35.04
N PHE A 201 -1.67 12.49 34.97
CA PHE A 201 -1.77 13.61 34.02
C PHE A 201 -0.76 14.73 34.34
N LYS A 202 -0.56 15.08 35.61
CA LYS A 202 0.47 16.04 36.03
C LYS A 202 1.88 15.55 35.72
N MET A 203 2.14 14.25 35.87
CA MET A 203 3.44 13.64 35.55
C MET A 203 3.73 13.68 34.04
N ILE A 204 2.76 13.34 33.19
CA ILE A 204 2.89 13.48 31.73
C ILE A 204 3.12 14.94 31.35
N ARG A 205 2.33 15.85 31.92
CA ARG A 205 2.45 17.29 31.65
C ARG A 205 3.81 17.83 32.04
N GLY A 206 4.31 17.47 33.22
CA GLY A 206 5.63 17.89 33.70
C GLY A 206 6.79 17.32 32.87
N TRP A 207 6.61 16.16 32.24
CA TRP A 207 7.57 15.63 31.27
C TRP A 207 7.53 16.37 29.92
N LEU A 208 6.35 16.70 29.41
CA LEU A 208 6.18 17.45 28.15
C LEU A 208 6.62 18.91 28.23
N GLU A 209 6.66 19.48 29.43
CA GLU A 209 7.10 20.86 29.68
C GLU A 209 8.61 20.97 29.99
N LYS A 210 9.36 19.85 29.98
CA LYS A 210 10.84 19.82 30.03
C LYS A 210 11.45 19.97 28.63
#